data_AF-A0A954G8D6-F1
#
_entry.id   AF-A0A954G8D6-F1
#
_cell.length_a   1.000
_cell.length_b   1.000
_cell.length_c   1.000
_cell.angle_alpha   90.00
_cell.angle_beta   90.00
_cell.angle_gamma   90.00
#
_symmetry.space_group_name_H-M   'P 1'
#
loop_
_entity.id
_entity.type
_entity.pdbx_description
1 polymer ?
#
loop_
_entity_poly.entity_id
_entity_poly.type
_entity_poly.pdbx_seq_one_letter_code
_entity_poly.pdbx_strand_id
1 'polypeptide(L)'
;MSLSRKRFWLLLAYLLLLLPFIIYGAAQAMQTKVNSPLDWVDNSFPARADYDQFSQLFGNSDTVIVSWSGCTIHNPDLDPFVNSLRTDAVFRDEQDEWYFERVISGRELYR
;
A
#
# COMPACT_ATOMS: atom_id res chain seq x y z
N MET A 1 21.78 -36.20 -32.06
CA MET A 1 21.03 -35.59 -30.94
C MET A 1 19.65 -36.25 -30.87
N SER A 2 19.31 -36.98 -29.80
CA SER A 2 17.99 -37.63 -29.69
C SER A 2 16.87 -36.59 -29.73
N LEU A 3 15.70 -36.97 -30.26
CA LEU A 3 14.56 -36.06 -30.43
C LEU A 3 14.15 -35.41 -29.09
N SER A 4 14.25 -36.16 -28.00
CA SER A 4 14.04 -35.69 -26.63
C SER A 4 15.01 -34.59 -26.23
N ARG A 5 16.29 -34.68 -26.63
CA ARG A 5 17.31 -33.67 -26.34
C ARG A 5 17.04 -32.37 -27.11
N LYS A 6 16.58 -32.44 -28.36
CA LYS A 6 16.19 -31.25 -29.13
C LYS A 6 14.96 -30.54 -28.54
N ARG A 7 13.95 -31.31 -28.12
CA ARG A 7 12.75 -30.79 -27.44
C ARG A 7 13.09 -30.11 -26.11
N PHE A 8 14.00 -30.70 -25.32
CA PHE A 8 14.49 -30.11 -24.08
C PHE A 8 15.12 -28.73 -24.30
N TRP A 9 16.04 -28.61 -25.27
CA TRP A 9 16.69 -27.33 -25.58
C TRP A 9 15.71 -26.28 -26.13
N LEU A 10 14.72 -26.70 -26.92
CA LEU A 10 13.65 -25.80 -27.37
C LEU A 10 12.83 -25.26 -26.19
N LEU A 11 12.42 -26.12 -25.26
CA LEU A 11 11.68 -25.69 -24.06
C LEU A 11 12.52 -24.75 -23.18
N LEU A 12 13.82 -25.03 -23.02
CA LEU A 12 14.73 -24.16 -22.28
C LEU A 12 14.86 -22.78 -22.95
N ALA A 13 14.95 -22.73 -24.28
CA ALA A 13 15.00 -21.48 -25.03
C ALA A 13 13.70 -20.67 -24.88
N TYR A 14 12.52 -21.33 -24.96
CA TYR A 14 11.24 -20.68 -24.69
C TYR A 14 11.16 -20.15 -23.26
N LEU A 15 11.59 -20.94 -22.27
CA LEU A 15 11.59 -20.51 -20.88
C LEU A 15 12.47 -19.27 -20.69
N LEU A 16 13.69 -19.27 -21.20
CA LEU A 16 14.61 -18.14 -21.10
C LEU A 16 14.07 -16.88 -21.78
N LEU A 17 13.41 -17.04 -22.94
CA LEU A 17 12.81 -15.93 -23.67
C LEU A 17 11.58 -15.34 -22.95
N LEU A 18 10.80 -16.18 -22.28
CA LEU A 18 9.61 -15.76 -21.51
C LEU A 18 9.94 -15.32 -20.08
N LEU A 19 11.10 -15.72 -19.55
CA LEU A 19 11.54 -15.43 -18.18
C LEU A 19 11.41 -13.95 -17.78
N PRO A 20 11.85 -12.95 -18.57
CA PRO A 20 11.70 -11.55 -18.18
C PRO A 20 10.24 -11.12 -18.06
N PHE A 21 9.35 -11.63 -18.90
CA PHE A 21 7.91 -11.35 -18.82
C PHE A 21 7.27 -12.00 -17.60
N ILE A 22 7.68 -13.23 -17.28
CA ILE A 22 7.23 -13.95 -16.07
C ILE A 22 7.69 -13.19 -14.82
N ILE A 23 8.95 -12.77 -14.77
CA ILE A 23 9.50 -12.00 -13.64
C ILE A 23 8.79 -10.66 -13.49
N TYR A 24 8.59 -9.92 -14.59
CA TYR A 24 7.88 -8.65 -14.58
C TYR A 24 6.44 -8.82 -14.07
N GLY A 25 5.70 -9.81 -14.57
CA GLY A 25 4.35 -10.10 -14.13
C GLY A 25 4.27 -10.52 -12.66
N ALA A 26 5.21 -11.36 -12.20
CA ALA A 26 5.29 -11.77 -10.81
C ALA A 26 5.61 -10.58 -9.88
N ALA A 27 6.56 -9.72 -10.26
CA ALA A 27 6.89 -8.51 -9.50
C ALA A 27 5.69 -7.56 -9.40
N GLN A 28 4.96 -7.35 -10.49
CA GLN A 28 3.74 -6.54 -10.50
C GLN A 28 2.61 -7.14 -9.64
N ALA A 29 2.48 -8.48 -9.62
CA ALA A 29 1.49 -9.15 -8.78
C ALA A 29 1.85 -9.12 -7.28
N MET A 30 3.14 -9.06 -6.96
CA MET A 30 3.64 -8.97 -5.58
C MET A 30 3.63 -7.55 -5.02
N GLN A 31 3.49 -6.51 -5.84
CA GLN A 31 3.28 -5.16 -5.34
C GLN A 31 2.01 -5.16 -4.50
N THR A 32 2.14 -4.74 -3.24
CA THR A 32 1.14 -4.81 -2.18
C THR A 32 -0.19 -4.25 -2.68
N LYS A 33 -1.10 -5.14 -3.08
CA LYS A 33 -2.48 -4.75 -3.32
C LYS A 33 -3.08 -4.53 -1.95
N VAL A 34 -3.45 -3.28 -1.69
CA VAL A 34 -4.26 -2.90 -0.53
C VAL A 34 -5.44 -3.88 -0.48
N ASN A 35 -5.59 -4.63 0.61
CA ASN A 35 -6.71 -5.58 0.77
C ASN A 35 -7.99 -4.78 1.00
N SER A 36 -8.51 -4.14 -0.05
CA SER A 36 -9.79 -3.46 0.02
C SER A 36 -10.90 -4.51 -0.07
N PRO A 37 -11.87 -4.54 0.86
CA PRO A 37 -13.06 -5.38 0.72
C PRO A 37 -13.83 -5.10 -0.58
N LEU A 38 -13.65 -3.92 -1.18
CA LEU A 38 -14.22 -3.56 -2.47
C LEU A 38 -13.60 -4.35 -3.64
N ASP A 39 -12.42 -4.96 -3.46
CA ASP A 39 -11.84 -5.85 -4.48
C ASP A 39 -12.49 -7.24 -4.51
N TRP A 40 -13.32 -7.57 -3.50
CA TRP A 40 -14.03 -8.84 -3.44
C TRP A 40 -15.39 -8.81 -4.14
N VAL A 41 -15.87 -7.61 -4.48
CA VAL A 41 -17.15 -7.40 -5.17
C VAL A 41 -16.92 -7.14 -6.65
N ASP A 42 -17.88 -7.55 -7.47
CA ASP A 42 -17.82 -7.34 -8.92
C ASP A 42 -17.79 -5.84 -9.27
N ASN A 43 -17.20 -5.51 -10.41
CA ASN A 43 -17.13 -4.15 -10.96
C ASN A 43 -18.51 -3.54 -11.22
N SER A 44 -19.55 -4.39 -11.32
CA SER A 44 -20.94 -3.96 -11.44
C SER A 44 -21.56 -3.44 -10.13
N PHE A 45 -20.86 -3.56 -9.00
CA PHE A 45 -21.36 -3.09 -7.70
C PHE A 45 -21.33 -1.56 -7.62
N PRO A 46 -22.49 -0.87 -7.52
CA PRO A 46 -22.55 0.59 -7.63
C PRO A 46 -21.68 1.33 -6.60
N ALA A 47 -21.64 0.86 -5.35
CA ALA A 47 -20.84 1.50 -4.31
C ALA A 47 -19.32 1.41 -4.55
N ARG A 48 -18.86 0.45 -5.36
CA ARG A 48 -17.46 0.39 -5.80
C ARG A 48 -17.16 1.51 -6.80
N ALA A 49 -18.05 1.75 -7.76
CA ALA A 49 -17.90 2.84 -8.73
C ALA A 49 -17.90 4.21 -8.04
N ASP A 50 -18.78 4.41 -7.06
CA ASP A 50 -18.83 5.64 -6.26
C ASP A 50 -17.52 5.85 -5.46
N TYR A 51 -16.98 4.78 -4.88
CA TYR A 51 -15.71 4.80 -4.15
C TYR A 51 -14.51 5.09 -5.06
N ASP A 52 -14.45 4.47 -6.24
CA ASP A 52 -13.38 4.67 -7.21
C ASP A 52 -13.39 6.12 -7.74
N GLN A 53 -14.57 6.67 -8.03
CA GLN A 53 -14.73 8.07 -8.42
C GLN A 53 -14.31 9.03 -7.30
N PHE A 54 -14.68 8.73 -6.06
CA PHE A 54 -14.26 9.52 -4.91
C PHE A 54 -12.73 9.49 -4.73
N SER A 55 -12.14 8.30 -4.73
CA SER A 55 -10.69 8.11 -4.57
C SER A 55 -9.87 8.78 -5.68
N GLN A 56 -10.38 8.82 -6.91
CA GLN A 56 -9.74 9.54 -8.01
C GLN A 56 -9.72 11.06 -7.81
N LEU A 57 -10.77 11.62 -7.20
CA LEU A 57 -10.90 13.07 -7.02
C LEU A 57 -10.19 13.56 -5.76
N PHE A 58 -10.16 12.74 -4.70
CA PHE A 58 -9.70 13.15 -3.38
C PHE A 58 -8.48 12.37 -2.87
N GLY A 59 -7.99 11.40 -3.63
CA GLY A 59 -6.95 10.46 -3.20
C GLY A 59 -7.51 9.33 -2.32
N ASN A 60 -6.70 8.31 -2.08
CA ASN A 60 -7.04 7.28 -1.10
C ASN A 60 -6.97 7.92 0.29
N SER A 61 -8.10 8.09 0.95
CA SER A 61 -8.16 8.59 2.33
C SER A 61 -7.83 7.46 3.33
N ASP A 62 -6.64 6.88 3.20
CA ASP A 62 -6.12 5.90 4.14
C ASP A 62 -5.73 6.64 5.43
N THR A 63 -6.66 6.66 6.39
CA THR A 63 -6.46 7.31 7.68
C THR A 63 -6.15 6.26 8.74
N VAL A 64 -5.03 6.42 9.42
CA VAL A 64 -4.72 5.62 10.62
C VAL A 64 -5.26 6.34 11.85
N ILE A 65 -6.19 5.70 12.56
CA ILE A 65 -6.71 6.18 13.84
C ILE A 65 -5.99 5.43 14.96
N VAL A 66 -5.26 6.17 15.81
CA VAL A 66 -4.54 5.61 16.95
C VAL A 66 -5.26 5.95 18.26
N SER A 67 -5.50 4.94 19.09
CA SER A 67 -6.07 5.10 20.43
C SER A 67 -5.43 4.12 21.40
N TRP A 68 -5.34 4.52 22.67
CA TRP A 68 -4.78 3.73 23.77
C TRP A 68 -5.52 4.05 25.07
N SER A 69 -5.30 3.24 26.10
CA SER A 69 -5.88 3.50 27.42
C SER A 69 -5.40 4.85 27.97
N GLY A 70 -6.34 5.76 28.23
CA GLY A 70 -6.02 7.13 28.64
C GLY A 70 -5.69 8.09 27.50
N CYS A 71 -5.94 7.73 26.23
CA CYS A 71 -5.87 8.64 25.08
C CYS A 71 -6.97 9.70 25.16
N THR A 72 -6.71 10.73 25.96
CA THR A 72 -7.60 11.89 26.14
C THR A 72 -6.89 13.15 25.67
N ILE A 73 -7.65 14.19 25.32
CA ILE A 73 -7.08 15.49 24.93
C ILE A 73 -6.25 16.14 26.05
N HIS A 74 -6.36 15.65 27.29
CA HIS A 74 -5.62 16.13 28.46
C HIS A 74 -4.39 15.26 28.77
N ASN A 75 -4.15 14.18 28.04
CA ASN A 75 -3.00 13.32 28.28
C ASN A 75 -1.68 14.05 27.94
N PRO A 76 -0.74 14.20 28.88
CA PRO A 76 0.52 14.91 28.62
C PRO A 76 1.37 14.28 27.50
N ASP A 77 1.24 12.98 27.27
CA ASP A 77 2.02 12.23 26.27
C ASP A 77 1.52 12.45 24.83
N LEU A 78 0.36 13.11 24.66
CA LEU A 78 -0.23 13.34 23.34
C LEU A 78 0.66 14.20 22.43
N ASP A 79 1.20 15.31 22.94
CA ASP A 79 2.01 16.23 22.11
C ASP A 79 3.38 15.62 21.75
N PRO A 80 4.13 14.97 22.69
CA PRO A 80 5.33 14.23 22.35
C PRO A 80 5.10 13.14 21.30
N PHE A 81 3.99 12.39 21.41
CA PHE A 81 3.64 11.34 20.46
C PHE A 81 3.33 11.90 19.06
N VAL A 82 2.55 12.99 18.99
CA VAL A 82 2.25 13.65 17.71
C VAL A 82 3.53 14.22 17.08
N ASN A 83 4.44 14.74 17.89
CA ASN A 83 5.71 15.24 17.41
C ASN A 83 6.59 14.12 16.85
N SER A 84 6.71 12.98 17.52
CA SER A 84 7.52 11.86 17.01
C SER A 84 7.02 11.35 15.66
N LEU A 85 5.70 11.27 15.47
CA LEU A 85 5.09 10.91 14.17
C LEU A 85 5.43 11.89 13.04
N ARG A 86 5.75 13.15 13.36
CA ARG A 86 6.08 14.20 12.38
C ARG A 86 7.57 14.34 12.13
N THR A 87 8.43 13.90 13.06
CA THR A 87 9.87 14.21 13.03
C THR A 87 10.78 13.01 12.97
N ASP A 88 10.37 11.85 13.46
CA ASP A 88 11.27 10.70 13.56
C ASP A 88 11.52 10.10 12.17
N ALA A 89 12.80 9.93 11.83
CA ALA A 89 13.23 9.40 10.53
C ALA A 89 12.73 7.96 10.27
N VAL A 90 12.29 7.23 11.30
CA VAL A 90 11.66 5.91 11.14
C VAL A 90 10.36 5.97 10.34
N PHE A 91 9.72 7.15 10.26
CA PHE A 91 8.50 7.36 9.48
C PHE A 91 8.75 7.84 8.05
N ARG A 92 9.93 7.54 7.53
CA ARG A 92 10.30 7.77 6.14
C ARG A 92 10.51 6.45 5.41
N ASP A 93 10.24 6.47 4.10
CA ASP A 93 10.51 5.34 3.23
C ASP A 93 11.98 5.30 2.75
N GLU A 94 12.30 4.31 1.92
CA GLU A 94 13.66 4.15 1.34
C GLU A 94 14.04 5.30 0.38
N GLN A 95 13.07 6.11 -0.05
CA GLN A 95 13.23 7.27 -0.93
C GLN A 95 13.29 8.61 -0.15
N ASP A 96 13.29 8.56 1.18
CA ASP A 96 13.28 9.72 2.10
C ASP A 96 11.96 10.51 2.10
N GLU A 97 10.88 9.93 1.58
CA GLU A 97 9.54 10.52 1.61
C GLU A 97 8.79 10.12 2.91
N TRP A 98 7.93 11.01 3.40
CA TRP A 98 7.15 10.76 4.61
C TRP A 98 6.01 9.77 4.38
N TYR A 99 5.81 8.81 5.28
CA TYR A 99 4.64 7.92 5.22
C TYR A 99 3.32 8.64 5.50
N PHE A 100 3.36 9.76 6.21
CA PHE A 100 2.16 10.53 6.58
C PHE A 100 2.20 11.89 5.90
N GLU A 101 1.22 12.17 5.04
CA GLU A 101 1.00 13.52 4.51
C GLU A 101 0.64 14.50 5.65
N ARG A 102 -0.16 14.03 6.61
CA ARG A 102 -0.64 14.87 7.71
C ARG A 102 -0.91 14.04 8.97
N VAL A 103 -0.48 14.58 10.11
CA VAL A 103 -0.77 14.06 11.45
C VAL A 103 -1.56 15.13 12.21
N ILE A 104 -2.70 14.78 12.79
CA ILE A 104 -3.55 15.70 13.56
C ILE A 104 -3.90 15.07 14.92
N SER A 105 -3.95 15.89 15.97
CA SER A 105 -4.46 15.46 17.27
C SER A 105 -5.74 16.17 17.67
N GLY A 106 -6.53 15.55 18.56
CA GLY A 106 -7.73 16.18 19.10
C GLY A 106 -7.43 17.50 19.83
N ARG A 107 -6.29 17.62 20.50
CA ARG A 107 -5.91 18.86 21.21
C ARG A 107 -5.72 20.05 20.27
N GLU A 108 -5.25 19.81 19.05
CA GLU A 108 -5.06 20.87 18.05
C GLU A 108 -6.38 21.34 17.43
N LEU A 109 -7.41 20.47 17.39
CA LEU A 109 -8.72 20.77 16.81
C LEU A 109 -9.68 21.47 17.79
N TYR A 110 -9.52 21.26 19.09
CA TYR A 110 -10.38 21.82 20.14
C TYR A 110 -9.82 23.10 20.79
N ARG A 111 -8.80 23.73 20.19
CA ARG A 111 -8.15 24.94 20.71
C ARG A 111 -8.80 26.22 20.23
#